data_AF-A0A7J3VML2-F1
#
_entry.id   AF-A0A7J3VML2-F1
#
_cell.length_a   1.000
_cell.length_b   1.000
_cell.length_c   1.000
_cell.angle_alpha   90.00
_cell.angle_beta   90.00
_cell.angle_gamma   90.00
#
_symmetry.space_group_name_H-M   'P 1'
#
loop_
_entity.id
_entity.type
_entity.pdbx_description
1 polymer ?
#
loop_
_entity_poly.entity_id
_entity_poly.type
_entity_poly.pdbx_seq_one_letter_code
_entity_poly.pdbx_strand_id
1 'polypeptide(L)'
;MKEVSLLIIGMVVAATLTMPTLYAQAQIPQIPGIKEVSGRYVNDKAGVEITFPDGWSGMEMPLIGGGMGISTIAMAVVMPGGIKDPSSVSFTGPMIMLNVSVVEKATLPSIKDTQMDKSDRKGDVKEPECKLLSFNSKSVGGADGIVVEVECEVEVDDKPVTMRTKLFSASQEKDNTIRSVMLVFASSVDKYGSYVGDFDKALDTLRISNARSIDISQSANKDFTQEVSVDGQMIPLNIKSNSNVTNIRFDTGNKIISFNVEGEAGSLGITDIYPNKVLKGPYAVTIDGEPITPIQIRDPDTGEEGIRIFYMHSIHEIKIVGTEVVPEFPIAVLPILALITGIAIFMARSKGMHV
;
A
#
# COMPACT_ATOMS: atom_id res chain seq x y z
N MET A 1 2.76 -10.48 11.08
CA MET A 1 3.09 -9.68 9.87
C MET A 1 2.11 -9.86 8.72
N LYS A 2 1.52 -11.05 8.48
CA LYS A 2 0.27 -11.18 7.68
C LYS A 2 -0.79 -10.14 8.08
N GLU A 3 -0.85 -9.79 9.37
CA GLU A 3 -1.82 -8.84 9.93
C GLU A 3 -1.62 -7.37 9.53
N VAL A 4 -0.40 -6.92 9.18
CA VAL A 4 -0.13 -5.49 8.93
C VAL A 4 -0.59 -5.04 7.54
N SER A 5 -0.38 -5.87 6.52
CA SER A 5 -0.84 -5.64 5.12
C SER A 5 -2.37 -5.66 5.02
N LEU A 6 -2.98 -6.56 5.80
CA LEU A 6 -4.42 -6.77 5.92
C LEU A 6 -5.07 -5.63 6.74
N LEU A 7 -4.31 -4.98 7.63
CA LEU A 7 -4.74 -3.86 8.48
C LEU A 7 -5.08 -2.62 7.67
N ILE A 8 -4.22 -2.26 6.72
CA ILE A 8 -4.29 -1.00 5.96
C ILE A 8 -5.54 -0.99 5.06
N ILE A 9 -5.80 -2.07 4.33
CA ILE A 9 -6.98 -2.15 3.44
C ILE A 9 -8.24 -2.51 4.21
N GLY A 10 -8.16 -3.43 5.15
CA GLY A 10 -9.28 -3.76 6.03
C GLY A 10 -9.79 -2.55 6.82
N MET A 11 -8.92 -1.61 7.19
CA MET A 11 -9.36 -0.35 7.80
C MET A 11 -9.88 0.69 6.82
N VAL A 12 -9.41 0.74 5.57
CA VAL A 12 -10.03 1.61 4.54
C VAL A 12 -11.45 1.14 4.24
N VAL A 13 -11.65 -0.17 4.08
CA VAL A 13 -12.95 -0.80 3.84
C VAL A 13 -13.83 -0.75 5.10
N ALA A 14 -13.30 -1.04 6.29
CA ALA A 14 -14.08 -0.97 7.53
C ALA A 14 -14.43 0.47 7.92
N ALA A 15 -13.52 1.44 7.78
CA ALA A 15 -13.82 2.84 8.09
C ALA A 15 -14.88 3.43 7.16
N THR A 16 -14.95 2.94 5.91
CA THR A 16 -15.97 3.37 4.93
C THR A 16 -17.30 2.61 5.10
N LEU A 17 -17.28 1.32 5.46
CA LEU A 17 -18.50 0.48 5.52
C LEU A 17 -19.13 0.27 6.90
N THR A 18 -18.40 0.41 8.03
CA THR A 18 -18.91 0.00 9.36
C THR A 18 -19.49 1.13 10.20
N MET A 19 -19.21 2.39 9.85
CA MET A 19 -19.79 3.56 10.51
C MET A 19 -21.33 3.69 10.38
N PRO A 20 -22.01 3.26 9.29
CA PRO A 20 -23.46 3.45 9.15
C PRO A 20 -24.30 2.70 10.20
N THR A 21 -23.84 1.52 10.64
CA THR A 21 -24.66 0.63 11.47
C THR A 21 -24.62 0.95 12.95
N LEU A 22 -23.58 1.63 13.43
CA LEU A 22 -23.47 2.04 14.83
C LEU A 22 -24.43 3.20 15.19
N TYR A 23 -24.84 4.00 14.19
CA TYR A 23 -25.67 5.20 14.42
C TYR A 23 -27.10 5.08 13.89
N ALA A 24 -27.39 4.16 12.97
CA ALA A 24 -28.74 4.02 12.39
C ALA A 24 -29.77 3.35 13.32
N GLN A 25 -29.37 2.70 14.43
CA GLN A 25 -30.28 1.89 15.26
C GLN A 25 -30.33 2.24 16.76
N ALA A 26 -29.59 3.23 17.24
CA ALA A 26 -29.63 3.58 18.66
C ALA A 26 -30.16 5.01 18.86
N GLN A 27 -31.24 5.16 19.65
CA GLN A 27 -31.47 6.39 20.40
C GLN A 27 -30.34 6.50 21.42
N ILE A 28 -29.19 7.07 21.00
CA ILE A 28 -28.01 7.19 21.85
C ILE A 28 -28.33 8.27 22.90
N PRO A 29 -28.28 7.96 24.21
CA PRO A 29 -28.29 8.98 25.26
C PRO A 29 -27.20 10.01 24.96
N GLN A 30 -27.44 11.31 25.15
CA GLN A 30 -26.42 12.35 24.98
C GLN A 30 -25.07 11.88 25.57
N ILE A 31 -24.10 11.54 24.72
CA ILE A 31 -22.80 11.06 25.21
C ILE A 31 -22.11 12.26 25.82
N PRO A 32 -21.92 12.34 27.14
CA PRO A 32 -21.24 13.45 27.76
C PRO A 32 -19.77 13.43 27.32
N GLY A 33 -19.25 14.54 26.82
CA GLY A 33 -17.81 14.70 26.55
C GLY A 33 -17.35 14.57 25.10
N ILE A 34 -18.22 14.80 24.11
CA ILE A 34 -17.76 15.02 22.73
C ILE A 34 -16.87 16.27 22.72
N LYS A 35 -15.59 16.09 22.42
CA LYS A 35 -14.62 17.17 22.32
C LYS A 35 -14.59 17.67 20.87
N GLU A 36 -14.92 18.94 20.68
CA GLU A 36 -14.83 19.58 19.37
C GLU A 36 -13.37 19.63 18.88
N VAL A 37 -13.20 19.45 17.57
CA VAL A 37 -11.90 19.45 16.91
C VAL A 37 -11.94 20.43 15.75
N SER A 38 -11.03 21.40 15.74
CA SER A 38 -10.84 22.37 14.66
C SER A 38 -9.42 22.93 14.69
N GLY A 39 -8.84 23.26 13.54
CA GLY A 39 -7.49 23.79 13.47
C GLY A 39 -6.46 22.84 14.09
N ARG A 40 -5.61 23.34 15.00
CA ARG A 40 -4.57 22.53 15.66
C ARG A 40 -5.18 21.54 16.67
N TYR A 41 -5.02 20.26 16.40
CA TYR A 41 -5.39 19.14 17.26
C TYR A 41 -4.16 18.47 17.86
N VAL A 42 -4.17 18.29 19.19
CA VAL A 42 -3.10 17.61 19.93
C VAL A 42 -3.74 16.52 20.80
N ASN A 43 -3.17 15.32 20.73
CA ASN A 43 -3.51 14.21 21.62
C ASN A 43 -2.24 13.58 22.18
N ASP A 44 -1.82 14.04 23.36
CA ASP A 44 -0.58 13.59 24.01
C ASP A 44 -0.61 12.09 24.35
N LYS A 45 -1.79 11.55 24.68
CA LYS A 45 -1.96 10.12 24.97
C LYS A 45 -1.65 9.28 23.74
N ALA A 46 -2.24 9.65 22.61
CA ALA A 46 -1.96 9.04 21.31
C ALA A 46 -0.60 9.45 20.73
N GLY A 47 0.04 10.50 21.26
CA GLY A 47 1.34 10.98 20.78
C GLY A 47 1.29 11.56 19.37
N VAL A 48 0.16 12.17 19.01
CA VAL A 48 -0.07 12.76 17.69
C VAL A 48 -0.48 14.23 17.79
N GLU A 49 -0.01 15.00 16.82
CA GLU A 49 -0.41 16.39 16.61
C GLU A 49 -0.67 16.60 15.12
N ILE A 50 -1.74 17.32 14.76
CA ILE A 50 -2.07 17.66 13.38
C ILE A 50 -2.79 19.00 13.35
N THR A 51 -2.66 19.76 12.26
CA THR A 51 -3.48 20.94 12.02
C THR A 51 -4.46 20.65 10.88
N PHE A 52 -5.74 20.70 11.19
CA PHE A 52 -6.79 20.57 10.19
C PHE A 52 -6.95 21.86 9.37
N PRO A 53 -7.41 21.77 8.11
CA PRO A 53 -7.52 22.93 7.23
C PRO A 53 -8.56 23.95 7.71
N ASP A 54 -8.42 25.20 7.30
CA ASP A 54 -9.38 26.25 7.65
C ASP A 54 -10.79 25.91 7.18
N GLY A 55 -11.79 26.17 8.02
CA GLY A 55 -13.19 25.84 7.74
C GLY A 55 -13.53 24.36 7.94
N TRP A 56 -12.57 23.51 8.31
CA TRP A 56 -12.84 22.14 8.75
C TRP A 56 -12.97 22.09 10.27
N SER A 57 -14.03 21.44 10.73
CA SER A 57 -14.20 21.11 12.14
C SER A 57 -14.98 19.81 12.29
N GLY A 58 -15.05 19.31 13.52
CA GLY A 58 -15.75 18.09 13.84
C GLY A 58 -15.49 17.69 15.28
N MET A 59 -15.23 16.42 15.52
CA MET A 59 -15.21 15.88 16.87
C MET A 59 -14.21 14.76 17.07
N GLU A 60 -13.69 14.67 18.29
CA GLU A 60 -13.02 13.52 18.82
C GLU A 60 -14.08 12.51 19.28
N MET A 61 -14.07 11.31 18.68
CA MET A 61 -15.06 10.30 18.99
C MET A 61 -14.73 9.61 20.31
N PRO A 62 -15.69 9.51 21.25
CA PRO A 62 -15.48 8.78 22.49
C PRO A 62 -15.25 7.32 22.16
N LEU A 63 -14.17 6.77 22.70
CA LEU A 63 -13.84 5.36 22.54
C LEU A 63 -14.80 4.53 23.38
N ILE A 64 -15.83 3.98 22.75
CA ILE A 64 -16.77 3.08 23.41
C ILE A 64 -16.02 1.77 23.65
N GLY A 65 -15.48 1.61 24.85
CA GLY A 65 -14.69 0.45 25.22
C GLY A 65 -15.48 -0.85 25.04
N GLY A 66 -14.95 -1.78 24.24
CA GLY A 66 -15.27 -3.20 24.35
C GLY A 66 -16.11 -3.84 23.23
N GLY A 67 -16.58 -3.11 22.21
CA GLY A 67 -17.49 -3.70 21.21
C GLY A 67 -16.82 -4.43 20.04
N MET A 68 -15.73 -3.90 19.48
CA MET A 68 -15.23 -4.31 18.16
C MET A 68 -13.80 -4.90 18.14
N GLY A 69 -13.22 -5.24 19.28
CA GLY A 69 -11.86 -5.80 19.36
C GLY A 69 -10.72 -4.83 18.99
N ILE A 70 -11.02 -3.73 18.28
CA ILE A 70 -10.10 -2.65 17.97
C ILE A 70 -9.79 -1.80 19.21
N SER A 71 -8.57 -1.96 19.74
CA SER A 71 -7.97 -1.09 20.76
C SER A 71 -7.58 0.27 20.18
N THR A 72 -8.59 1.05 19.76
CA THR A 72 -8.41 2.44 19.34
C THR A 72 -8.08 3.30 20.55
N ILE A 73 -7.07 4.16 20.42
CA ILE A 73 -6.55 5.07 21.45
C ILE A 73 -7.04 6.51 21.23
N ALA A 74 -7.18 6.92 19.97
CA ALA A 74 -7.76 8.19 19.59
C ALA A 74 -8.43 8.08 18.22
N MET A 75 -9.54 8.79 18.06
CA MET A 75 -10.19 8.93 16.77
C MET A 75 -10.77 10.35 16.67
N ALA A 76 -10.38 11.10 15.64
CA ALA A 76 -10.92 12.42 15.36
C ALA A 76 -11.43 12.45 13.92
N VAL A 77 -12.60 13.05 13.71
CA VAL A 77 -13.19 13.22 12.37
C VAL A 77 -13.53 14.68 12.18
N VAL A 78 -13.15 15.23 11.03
CA VAL A 78 -13.49 16.60 10.62
C VAL A 78 -14.09 16.61 9.22
N MET A 79 -14.98 17.56 8.98
CA MET A 79 -15.65 17.81 7.71
C MET A 79 -15.62 19.32 7.39
N PRO A 80 -15.66 19.73 6.11
CA PRO A 80 -15.86 21.12 5.75
C PRO A 80 -17.19 21.64 6.31
N GLY A 81 -17.16 22.77 7.01
CA GLY A 81 -18.34 23.35 7.65
C GLY A 81 -18.73 22.71 8.99
N GLY A 82 -17.98 21.70 9.44
CA GLY A 82 -18.13 21.10 10.75
C GLY A 82 -19.13 19.94 10.84
N ILE A 83 -19.07 19.21 11.96
CA ILE A 83 -20.04 18.18 12.35
C ILE A 83 -20.86 18.76 13.50
N LYS A 84 -22.11 19.16 13.22
CA LYS A 84 -23.00 19.73 14.25
C LYS A 84 -23.70 18.67 15.10
N ASP A 85 -23.94 17.51 14.50
CA ASP A 85 -24.57 16.35 15.11
C ASP A 85 -23.90 15.09 14.54
N PRO A 86 -23.48 14.09 15.34
CA PRO A 86 -23.00 12.81 14.84
C PRO A 86 -23.91 12.15 13.80
N SER A 87 -25.22 12.36 13.88
CA SER A 87 -26.19 11.85 12.90
C SER A 87 -26.12 12.55 11.53
N SER A 88 -25.50 13.74 11.47
CA SER A 88 -25.37 14.55 10.24
C SER A 88 -24.15 14.21 9.38
N VAL A 89 -23.34 13.23 9.81
CA VAL A 89 -22.16 12.79 9.08
C VAL A 89 -22.59 12.15 7.77
N SER A 90 -22.42 12.89 6.67
CA SER A 90 -22.68 12.39 5.31
C SER A 90 -21.49 11.59 4.82
N PHE A 91 -21.67 10.29 4.60
CA PHE A 91 -20.61 9.38 4.12
C PHE A 91 -20.11 9.70 2.71
N THR A 92 -20.95 10.34 1.89
CA THR A 92 -20.56 10.82 0.56
C THR A 92 -19.86 12.19 0.59
N GLY A 93 -19.84 12.84 1.76
CA GLY A 93 -19.18 14.13 1.96
C GLY A 93 -17.66 13.98 2.11
N PRO A 94 -16.88 15.01 1.77
CA PRO A 94 -15.46 15.06 2.10
C PRO A 94 -15.26 15.01 3.61
N MET A 95 -14.43 14.09 4.08
CA MET A 95 -14.08 13.93 5.49
C MET A 95 -12.62 13.56 5.67
N ILE A 96 -12.00 14.07 6.75
CA ILE A 96 -10.68 13.64 7.20
C ILE A 96 -10.86 12.94 8.56
N MET A 97 -10.34 11.73 8.68
CA MET A 97 -10.33 10.94 9.90
C MET A 97 -8.89 10.65 10.32
N LEU A 98 -8.54 11.01 11.55
CA LEU A 98 -7.34 10.56 12.22
C LEU A 98 -7.70 9.39 13.15
N ASN A 99 -7.02 8.26 13.03
CA ASN A 99 -7.14 7.11 13.89
C ASN A 99 -5.78 6.71 14.45
N VAL A 100 -5.73 6.39 15.75
CA VAL A 100 -4.57 5.77 16.39
C VAL A 100 -5.04 4.52 17.12
N SER A 101 -4.45 3.37 16.83
CA SER A 101 -4.85 2.07 17.39
C SER A 101 -3.65 1.20 17.75
N VAL A 102 -3.80 0.29 18.72
CA VAL A 102 -2.75 -0.70 19.05
C VAL A 102 -2.82 -1.88 18.08
N VAL A 103 -1.67 -2.27 17.52
CA VAL A 103 -1.57 -3.32 16.49
C VAL A 103 -1.70 -4.74 17.09
N GLU A 104 -1.16 -4.99 18.29
CA GLU A 104 -1.15 -6.34 18.91
C GLU A 104 -2.53 -6.95 19.19
N LYS A 105 -3.58 -6.13 19.20
CA LYS A 105 -4.96 -6.58 19.44
C LYS A 105 -5.89 -6.28 18.26
N ALA A 106 -5.38 -5.68 17.19
CA ALA A 106 -6.12 -5.45 15.98
C ALA A 106 -6.16 -6.75 15.16
N THR A 107 -6.81 -7.79 15.70
CA THR A 107 -7.41 -8.81 14.84
C THR A 107 -8.38 -8.08 13.92
N LEU A 108 -8.06 -8.05 12.64
CA LEU A 108 -9.03 -7.60 11.64
C LEU A 108 -10.28 -8.45 11.80
N PRO A 109 -11.48 -7.85 11.86
CA PRO A 109 -12.62 -8.61 11.43
C PRO A 109 -12.31 -9.03 9.99
N SER A 110 -12.37 -10.33 9.69
CA SER A 110 -12.55 -10.72 8.30
C SER A 110 -13.68 -9.86 7.74
N ILE A 111 -13.66 -9.52 6.44
CA ILE A 111 -14.85 -8.94 5.79
C ILE A 111 -16.08 -9.83 6.05
N LYS A 112 -15.86 -11.13 6.32
CA LYS A 112 -16.88 -12.08 6.80
C LYS A 112 -17.32 -11.87 8.25
N ASP A 113 -16.45 -11.43 9.14
CA ASP A 113 -16.72 -11.23 10.58
C ASP A 113 -17.33 -9.85 10.89
N THR A 114 -17.26 -8.91 9.94
CA THR A 114 -18.01 -7.64 10.03
C THR A 114 -19.46 -7.76 9.56
N GLN A 115 -19.88 -8.96 9.21
CA GLN A 115 -21.30 -9.26 9.06
C GLN A 115 -21.93 -9.18 10.45
N MET A 116 -22.57 -8.03 10.71
CA MET A 116 -23.65 -7.95 11.70
C MET A 116 -24.47 -9.23 11.62
N ASP A 117 -24.74 -9.81 12.79
CA ASP A 117 -25.53 -11.00 13.00
C ASP A 117 -26.61 -11.14 11.91
N LYS A 118 -26.39 -12.09 11.00
CA LYS A 118 -27.18 -12.34 9.78
C LYS A 118 -28.62 -12.77 10.07
N SER A 119 -29.08 -12.65 11.31
CA SER A 119 -30.35 -13.19 11.76
C SER A 119 -31.56 -12.47 11.14
N ASP A 120 -31.42 -11.28 10.53
CA ASP A 120 -32.59 -10.55 10.00
C ASP A 120 -32.50 -9.94 8.57
N ARG A 121 -31.43 -10.14 7.79
CA ARG A 121 -31.39 -9.65 6.39
C ARG A 121 -31.11 -10.77 5.38
N LYS A 122 -32.18 -11.26 4.75
CA LYS A 122 -32.15 -12.02 3.49
C LYS A 122 -31.73 -11.09 2.34
N GLY A 123 -30.44 -10.91 2.14
CA GLY A 123 -29.89 -10.24 0.97
C GLY A 123 -28.40 -10.52 0.88
N ASP A 124 -27.93 -11.03 -0.25
CA ASP A 124 -26.51 -11.16 -0.55
C ASP A 124 -25.91 -9.75 -0.59
N VAL A 125 -25.22 -9.34 0.48
CA VAL A 125 -24.45 -8.09 0.49
C VAL A 125 -23.30 -8.29 -0.49
N LYS A 126 -23.35 -7.59 -1.63
CA LYS A 126 -22.23 -7.56 -2.58
C LYS A 126 -21.04 -6.88 -1.92
N GLU A 127 -19.89 -7.56 -1.97
CA GLU A 127 -18.61 -6.99 -1.55
C GLU A 127 -18.26 -5.82 -2.48
N PRO A 128 -17.82 -4.66 -1.95
CA PRO A 128 -17.52 -3.52 -2.80
C PRO A 128 -16.31 -3.81 -3.68
N GLU A 129 -16.45 -3.48 -4.96
CA GLU A 129 -15.35 -3.57 -5.91
C GLU A 129 -14.45 -2.34 -5.75
N CYS A 130 -13.20 -2.55 -5.32
CA CYS A 130 -12.22 -1.50 -5.09
C CYS A 130 -11.04 -1.59 -6.07
N LYS A 131 -10.71 -0.47 -6.72
CA LYS A 131 -9.52 -0.28 -7.56
C LYS A 131 -8.42 0.44 -6.76
N LEU A 132 -7.23 -0.14 -6.70
CA LEU A 132 -6.04 0.54 -6.20
C LEU A 132 -5.56 1.56 -7.25
N LEU A 133 -5.56 2.85 -6.90
CA LEU A 133 -5.15 3.93 -7.80
C LEU A 133 -3.67 4.29 -7.63
N SER A 134 -3.18 4.34 -6.40
CA SER A 134 -1.76 4.58 -6.13
C SER A 134 -1.33 4.03 -4.79
N PHE A 135 -0.03 3.73 -4.70
CA PHE A 135 0.63 3.29 -3.47
C PHE A 135 2.04 3.89 -3.45
N ASN A 136 2.30 4.79 -2.51
CA ASN A 136 3.55 5.54 -2.44
C ASN A 136 4.08 5.53 -1.00
N SER A 137 5.38 5.66 -0.82
CA SER A 137 5.93 6.02 0.50
C SER A 137 5.94 7.55 0.66
N LYS A 138 5.71 8.03 1.88
CA LYS A 138 5.83 9.45 2.24
C LYS A 138 6.40 9.56 3.65
N SER A 139 7.42 10.40 3.82
CA SER A 139 7.94 10.75 5.14
C SER A 139 7.21 11.98 5.66
N VAL A 140 6.64 11.87 6.86
CA VAL A 140 5.80 12.91 7.47
C VAL A 140 6.13 13.00 8.96
N GLY A 141 6.52 14.18 9.44
CA GLY A 141 6.75 14.40 10.87
C GLY A 141 7.82 13.49 11.49
N GLY A 142 8.80 13.02 10.70
CA GLY A 142 9.83 12.06 11.13
C GLY A 142 9.39 10.59 11.09
N ALA A 143 8.19 10.30 10.58
CA ALA A 143 7.69 8.97 10.34
C ALA A 143 7.71 8.63 8.85
N ASP A 144 8.32 7.50 8.48
CA ASP A 144 8.12 6.94 7.15
C ASP A 144 6.82 6.15 7.13
N GLY A 145 5.87 6.61 6.33
CA GLY A 145 4.59 5.98 6.14
C GLY A 145 4.30 5.68 4.68
N ILE A 146 3.10 5.15 4.48
CA ILE A 146 2.59 4.72 3.18
C ILE A 146 1.34 5.55 2.88
N VAL A 147 1.27 6.10 1.67
CA VAL A 147 0.10 6.75 1.11
C VAL A 147 -0.55 5.81 0.11
N VAL A 148 -1.81 5.44 0.35
CA VAL A 148 -2.61 4.58 -0.52
C VAL A 148 -3.79 5.39 -1.04
N GLU A 149 -4.03 5.35 -2.34
CA GLU A 149 -5.28 5.85 -2.93
C GLU A 149 -6.07 4.69 -3.53
N VAL A 150 -7.34 4.59 -3.16
CA VAL A 150 -8.27 3.59 -3.70
C VAL A 150 -9.56 4.27 -4.15
N GLU A 151 -10.23 3.64 -5.10
CA GLU A 151 -11.57 4.00 -5.56
C GLU A 151 -12.47 2.78 -5.43
N CYS A 152 -13.61 2.91 -4.76
CA CYS A 152 -14.52 1.81 -4.52
C CYS A 152 -15.94 2.19 -4.95
N GLU A 153 -16.63 1.27 -5.60
CA GLU A 153 -18.07 1.40 -5.82
C GLU A 153 -18.82 0.87 -4.58
N VAL A 154 -19.61 1.74 -3.95
CA VAL A 154 -20.40 1.41 -2.75
C VAL A 154 -21.86 1.76 -2.98
N GLU A 155 -22.77 1.05 -2.33
CA GLU A 155 -24.20 1.34 -2.42
C GLU A 155 -24.64 2.18 -1.21
N VAL A 156 -25.19 3.37 -1.47
CA VAL A 156 -25.73 4.29 -0.46
C VAL A 156 -27.17 4.60 -0.84
N ASP A 157 -28.12 4.25 0.03
CA ASP A 157 -29.57 4.38 -0.23
C ASP A 157 -30.01 3.74 -1.56
N ASP A 158 -29.59 2.49 -1.78
CA ASP A 158 -29.85 1.70 -3.00
C ASP A 158 -29.29 2.32 -4.30
N LYS A 159 -28.35 3.27 -4.19
CA LYS A 159 -27.69 3.92 -5.33
C LYS A 159 -26.19 3.66 -5.31
N PRO A 160 -25.60 3.26 -6.45
CA PRO A 160 -24.15 3.14 -6.56
C PRO A 160 -23.53 4.54 -6.47
N VAL A 161 -22.56 4.67 -5.59
CA VAL A 161 -21.74 5.86 -5.40
C VAL A 161 -20.28 5.43 -5.47
N THR A 162 -19.53 6.03 -6.38
CA THR A 162 -18.09 5.84 -6.44
C THR A 162 -17.42 6.75 -5.40
N MET A 163 -16.78 6.12 -4.42
CA MET A 163 -16.03 6.76 -3.37
C MET A 163 -14.54 6.67 -3.67
N ARG A 164 -13.81 7.76 -3.46
CA ARG A 164 -12.35 7.76 -3.54
C ARG A 164 -11.75 8.11 -2.19
N THR A 165 -10.76 7.33 -1.80
CA THR A 165 -10.14 7.39 -0.48
C THR A 165 -8.63 7.52 -0.61
N LYS A 166 -8.04 8.47 0.11
CA LYS A 166 -6.60 8.62 0.29
C LYS A 166 -6.25 8.36 1.75
N LEU A 167 -5.41 7.38 2.00
CA LEU A 167 -4.97 6.99 3.34
C LEU A 167 -3.47 7.25 3.46
N PHE A 168 -3.05 7.86 4.56
CA PHE A 168 -1.69 7.76 5.07
C PHE A 168 -1.66 6.82 6.27
N SER A 169 -0.73 5.87 6.31
CA SER A 169 -0.51 4.96 7.43
C SER A 169 0.95 4.96 7.85
N ALA A 170 1.21 5.10 9.15
CA ALA A 170 2.52 5.01 9.77
C ALA A 170 2.46 4.21 11.07
N SER A 171 3.62 3.79 11.57
CA SER A 171 3.73 3.11 12.86
C SER A 171 4.40 3.98 13.91
N GLN A 172 4.02 3.73 15.15
CA GLN A 172 4.54 4.38 16.35
C GLN A 172 4.85 3.31 17.40
N GLU A 173 5.90 3.50 18.16
CA GLU A 173 6.16 2.71 19.37
C GLU A 173 5.95 3.58 20.61
N LYS A 174 5.07 3.14 21.51
CA LYS A 174 4.85 3.84 22.78
C LYS A 174 4.37 2.87 23.84
N ASP A 175 4.93 3.01 25.05
CA ASP A 175 4.62 2.15 26.20
C ASP A 175 4.84 0.65 25.89
N ASN A 176 5.91 0.32 25.15
CA ASN A 176 6.22 -1.03 24.63
C ASN A 176 5.13 -1.64 23.74
N THR A 177 4.24 -0.82 23.18
CA THR A 177 3.21 -1.26 22.24
C THR A 177 3.45 -0.64 20.87
N ILE A 178 3.28 -1.44 19.81
CA ILE A 178 3.23 -0.92 18.44
C ILE A 178 1.83 -0.39 18.17
N ARG A 179 1.76 0.85 17.69
CA ARG A 179 0.54 1.55 17.34
C ARG A 179 0.54 1.86 15.85
N SER A 180 -0.63 1.78 15.24
CA SER A 180 -0.89 2.28 13.90
C SER A 180 -1.46 3.69 14.00
N VAL A 181 -0.92 4.61 13.22
CA VAL A 181 -1.43 5.97 13.04
C VAL A 181 -1.90 6.09 11.60
N MET A 182 -3.19 6.37 11.42
CA MET A 182 -3.81 6.49 10.11
C MET A 182 -4.49 7.83 9.96
N LEU A 183 -4.26 8.49 8.83
CA LEU A 183 -4.99 9.67 8.40
C LEU A 183 -5.69 9.34 7.09
N VAL A 184 -7.02 9.33 7.11
CA VAL A 184 -7.87 8.96 5.98
C VAL A 184 -8.59 10.20 5.47
N PHE A 185 -8.59 10.42 4.17
CA PHE A 185 -9.52 11.30 3.48
C PHE A 185 -10.43 10.47 2.59
N ALA A 186 -11.74 10.65 2.71
CA ALA A 186 -12.73 9.98 1.87
C ALA A 186 -13.72 11.01 1.34
N SER A 187 -14.13 10.84 0.08
CA SER A 187 -15.16 11.66 -0.56
C SER A 187 -15.72 10.96 -1.79
N SER A 188 -16.90 11.38 -2.26
CA SER A 188 -17.38 11.00 -3.57
C SER A 188 -16.46 11.57 -4.67
N VAL A 189 -16.34 10.87 -5.80
CA VAL A 189 -15.39 11.25 -6.87
C VAL A 189 -15.63 12.67 -7.39
N ASP A 190 -16.88 13.17 -7.40
CA ASP A 190 -17.24 14.52 -7.83
C ASP A 190 -16.72 15.63 -6.91
N LYS A 191 -16.47 15.32 -5.63
CA LYS A 191 -15.95 16.27 -4.63
C LYS A 191 -14.48 16.06 -4.30
N TYR A 192 -13.94 14.87 -4.59
CA TYR A 192 -12.58 14.48 -4.22
C TYR A 192 -11.52 15.51 -4.65
N GLY A 193 -11.54 15.92 -5.92
CA GLY A 193 -10.56 16.85 -6.47
C GLY A 193 -10.55 18.24 -5.81
N SER A 194 -11.68 18.67 -5.25
CA SER A 194 -11.80 19.96 -4.57
C SER A 194 -11.17 19.98 -3.17
N TYR A 195 -11.08 18.82 -2.50
CA TYR A 195 -10.70 18.73 -1.09
C TYR A 195 -9.46 17.87 -0.82
N VAL A 196 -8.97 17.08 -1.79
CA VAL A 196 -7.76 16.25 -1.58
C VAL A 196 -6.52 17.09 -1.22
N GLY A 197 -6.41 18.32 -1.74
CA GLY A 197 -5.33 19.24 -1.40
C GLY A 197 -5.37 19.71 0.06
N ASP A 198 -6.56 19.73 0.68
CA ASP A 198 -6.70 20.05 2.10
C ASP A 198 -6.24 18.89 2.98
N PHE A 199 -6.52 17.65 2.58
CA PHE A 199 -5.91 16.48 3.22
C PHE A 199 -4.38 16.50 3.12
N ASP A 200 -3.82 16.81 1.94
CA ASP A 200 -2.37 16.83 1.76
C ASP A 200 -1.70 17.88 2.68
N LYS A 201 -2.31 19.06 2.81
CA LYS A 201 -1.86 20.08 3.78
C LYS A 201 -1.95 19.59 5.22
N ALA A 202 -3.07 18.98 5.61
CA ALA A 202 -3.24 18.45 6.97
C ALA A 202 -2.19 17.37 7.26
N LEU A 203 -1.99 16.45 6.31
CA LEU A 203 -0.97 15.42 6.38
C LEU A 203 0.43 16.00 6.56
N ASP A 204 0.79 17.06 5.84
CA ASP A 204 2.11 17.71 5.97
C ASP A 204 2.35 18.33 7.36
N THR A 205 1.29 18.61 8.12
CA THR A 205 1.39 19.09 9.51
C THR A 205 1.40 17.98 10.56
N LEU A 206 1.12 16.73 10.17
CA LEU A 206 1.05 15.60 11.09
C LEU A 206 2.42 15.36 11.74
N ARG A 207 2.45 15.29 13.07
CA ARG A 207 3.60 14.90 13.87
C ARG A 207 3.26 13.66 14.66
N ILE A 208 4.14 12.65 14.59
CA ILE A 208 3.99 11.39 15.29
C ILE A 208 5.17 11.24 16.23
N SER A 209 4.89 11.16 17.53
CA SER A 209 5.92 10.92 18.55
C SER A 209 6.45 9.48 18.42
N ASN A 210 7.75 9.24 18.60
CA ASN A 210 8.34 7.89 18.54
C ASN A 210 7.91 7.09 17.30
N ALA A 211 7.94 7.75 16.14
CA ALA A 211 7.64 7.10 14.89
C ALA A 211 8.61 5.95 14.61
N ARG A 212 8.08 4.87 14.03
CA ARG A 212 8.85 3.77 13.47
C ARG A 212 8.55 3.65 11.99
N SER A 213 9.60 3.51 11.19
CA SER A 213 9.46 3.12 9.80
C SER A 213 8.84 1.73 9.74
N ILE A 214 7.79 1.58 8.94
CA ILE A 214 7.17 0.28 8.70
C ILE A 214 8.08 -0.51 7.76
N ASP A 215 8.68 -1.57 8.27
CA ASP A 215 9.39 -2.52 7.42
C ASP A 215 8.38 -3.46 6.74
N ILE A 216 7.84 -3.00 5.61
CA ILE A 216 6.97 -3.82 4.76
C ILE A 216 7.72 -4.92 4.00
N SER A 217 9.06 -4.96 4.03
CA SER A 217 9.84 -5.95 3.28
C SER A 217 9.56 -7.39 3.70
N GLN A 218 9.21 -7.60 4.97
CA GLN A 218 8.88 -8.91 5.52
C GLN A 218 7.46 -9.38 5.17
N SER A 219 6.71 -8.60 4.38
CA SER A 219 5.35 -8.97 3.97
C SER A 219 5.35 -9.94 2.80
N ALA A 220 6.38 -9.91 1.94
CA ALA A 220 6.58 -10.87 0.86
C ALA A 220 7.32 -12.10 1.42
N ASN A 221 6.56 -13.10 1.88
CA ASN A 221 7.08 -14.17 2.72
C ASN A 221 7.24 -15.54 2.02
N LYS A 222 6.88 -15.64 0.74
CA LYS A 222 7.12 -16.83 -0.09
C LYS A 222 8.13 -16.49 -1.16
N ASP A 223 9.20 -17.26 -1.22
CA ASP A 223 10.21 -17.16 -2.27
C ASP A 223 9.85 -18.07 -3.44
N PHE A 224 9.94 -17.52 -4.64
CA PHE A 224 9.81 -18.24 -5.90
C PHE A 224 11.05 -17.94 -6.73
N THR A 225 11.77 -18.99 -7.13
CA THR A 225 12.90 -18.89 -8.06
C THR A 225 12.56 -19.65 -9.31
N GLN A 226 12.61 -18.97 -10.46
CA GLN A 226 12.45 -19.58 -11.76
C GLN A 226 13.72 -19.36 -12.58
N GLU A 227 14.27 -20.44 -13.12
CA GLU A 227 15.34 -20.36 -14.10
C GLU A 227 14.76 -19.89 -15.43
N VAL A 228 15.26 -18.78 -15.97
CA VAL A 228 14.87 -18.23 -17.27
C VAL A 228 16.04 -18.26 -18.24
N SER A 229 15.78 -18.53 -19.52
CA SER A 229 16.83 -18.61 -20.53
C SER A 229 17.13 -17.22 -21.12
N VAL A 230 18.38 -16.79 -21.01
CA VAL A 230 18.93 -15.57 -21.61
C VAL A 230 20.12 -15.96 -22.47
N ASP A 231 20.02 -15.78 -23.79
CA ASP A 231 21.07 -16.15 -24.76
C ASP A 231 21.59 -17.60 -24.62
N GLY A 232 20.71 -18.53 -24.21
CA GLY A 232 21.02 -19.95 -24.02
C GLY A 232 21.56 -20.31 -22.63
N GLN A 233 21.74 -19.34 -21.73
CA GLN A 233 22.11 -19.55 -20.34
C GLN A 233 20.88 -19.48 -19.43
N MET A 234 20.83 -20.36 -18.42
CA MET A 234 19.78 -20.32 -17.40
C MET A 234 20.21 -19.37 -16.28
N ILE A 235 19.40 -18.34 -16.04
CA ILE A 235 19.63 -17.34 -15.00
C ILE A 235 18.46 -17.40 -13.99
N PRO A 236 18.73 -17.43 -12.68
CA PRO A 236 17.68 -17.41 -11.68
C PRO A 236 16.98 -16.05 -11.62
N LEU A 237 15.66 -16.06 -11.77
CA LEU A 237 14.79 -14.92 -11.50
C LEU A 237 14.11 -15.12 -10.15
N ASN A 238 14.42 -14.25 -9.19
CA ASN A 238 13.91 -14.32 -7.82
C ASN A 238 12.69 -13.40 -7.66
N ILE A 239 11.61 -13.97 -7.12
CA ILE A 239 10.36 -13.29 -6.81
C ILE A 239 9.99 -13.62 -5.36
N LYS A 240 9.78 -12.60 -4.52
CA LYS A 240 9.22 -12.77 -3.18
C LYS A 240 7.79 -12.27 -3.19
N SER A 241 6.81 -13.04 -2.71
CA SER A 241 5.42 -12.59 -2.69
C SER A 241 4.62 -13.18 -1.52
N ASN A 242 3.54 -12.51 -1.13
CA ASN A 242 2.53 -13.10 -0.25
C ASN A 242 1.44 -13.88 -1.02
N SER A 243 1.40 -13.75 -2.34
CA SER A 243 0.50 -14.46 -3.25
C SER A 243 1.07 -15.81 -3.69
N ASN A 244 0.25 -16.64 -4.30
CA ASN A 244 0.73 -17.76 -5.10
C ASN A 244 1.21 -17.23 -6.47
N VAL A 245 2.44 -17.52 -6.86
CA VAL A 245 3.02 -17.07 -8.13
C VAL A 245 3.07 -18.26 -9.10
N THR A 246 2.52 -18.10 -10.30
CA THR A 246 2.49 -19.16 -11.32
C THR A 246 2.79 -18.59 -12.71
N ASN A 247 3.04 -19.47 -13.69
CA ASN A 247 3.24 -19.11 -15.10
C ASN A 247 4.35 -18.06 -15.34
N ILE A 248 5.44 -18.14 -14.59
CA ILE A 248 6.59 -17.24 -14.77
C ILE A 248 7.21 -17.48 -16.15
N ARG A 249 7.31 -16.42 -16.94
CA ARG A 249 7.84 -16.43 -18.31
C ARG A 249 8.73 -15.22 -18.53
N PHE A 250 9.82 -15.43 -19.26
CA PHE A 250 10.67 -14.38 -19.77
C PHE A 250 10.71 -14.45 -21.29
N ASP A 251 10.29 -13.37 -21.94
CA ASP A 251 10.37 -13.19 -23.39
C ASP A 251 11.55 -12.26 -23.68
N THR A 252 12.65 -12.85 -24.13
CA THR A 252 13.88 -12.13 -24.49
C THR A 252 13.67 -11.18 -25.66
N GLY A 253 12.84 -11.55 -26.64
CA GLY A 253 12.62 -10.76 -27.85
C GLY A 253 11.84 -9.48 -27.54
N ASN A 254 10.82 -9.58 -26.70
CA ASN A 254 9.99 -8.45 -26.31
C ASN A 254 10.46 -7.76 -25.02
N LYS A 255 11.46 -8.33 -24.31
CA LYS A 255 12.02 -7.81 -23.05
C LYS A 255 10.98 -7.78 -21.93
N ILE A 256 10.18 -8.85 -21.84
CA ILE A 256 9.03 -8.94 -20.95
C ILE A 256 9.22 -10.07 -19.95
N ILE A 257 9.04 -9.77 -18.67
CA ILE A 257 8.76 -10.76 -17.64
C ILE A 257 7.25 -10.76 -17.39
N SER A 258 6.63 -11.94 -17.37
CA SER A 258 5.21 -12.08 -17.06
C SER A 258 4.97 -13.25 -16.11
N PHE A 259 4.00 -13.10 -15.21
CA PHE A 259 3.59 -14.15 -14.29
C PHE A 259 2.20 -13.84 -13.73
N ASN A 260 1.53 -14.88 -13.23
CA ASN A 260 0.25 -14.74 -12.56
C ASN A 260 0.45 -14.72 -11.05
N VAL A 261 -0.38 -13.93 -10.37
CA VAL A 261 -0.49 -13.90 -8.91
C VAL A 261 -1.91 -14.23 -8.49
N GLU A 262 -2.04 -15.08 -7.48
CA GLU A 262 -3.34 -15.47 -6.92
C GLU A 262 -3.31 -15.33 -5.39
N GLY A 263 -4.33 -14.67 -4.84
CA GLY A 263 -4.51 -14.47 -3.41
C GLY A 263 -5.97 -14.38 -3.00
N GLU A 264 -6.22 -14.23 -1.70
CA GLU A 264 -7.59 -14.14 -1.16
C GLU A 264 -8.20 -12.77 -1.48
N ALA A 265 -9.32 -12.78 -2.22
CA ALA A 265 -10.04 -11.57 -2.61
C ALA A 265 -10.24 -10.61 -1.43
N GLY A 266 -10.06 -9.31 -1.68
CA GLY A 266 -10.24 -8.26 -0.67
C GLY A 266 -9.03 -8.03 0.26
N SER A 267 -7.94 -8.78 0.10
CA SER A 267 -6.69 -8.54 0.84
C SER A 267 -5.60 -7.86 -0.02
N LEU A 268 -4.48 -7.43 0.58
CA LEU A 268 -3.39 -6.73 -0.14
C LEU A 268 -2.30 -7.71 -0.58
N GLY A 269 -2.05 -7.74 -1.88
CA GLY A 269 -0.92 -8.42 -2.52
C GLY A 269 0.33 -7.56 -2.59
N ILE A 270 1.46 -8.22 -2.30
CA ILE A 270 2.80 -7.64 -2.38
C ILE A 270 3.67 -8.62 -3.14
N THR A 271 4.38 -8.13 -4.15
CA THR A 271 5.37 -8.89 -4.90
C THR A 271 6.64 -8.05 -5.08
N ASP A 272 7.74 -8.59 -4.60
CA ASP A 272 9.09 -8.11 -4.87
C ASP A 272 9.69 -8.96 -5.97
N ILE A 273 10.34 -8.33 -6.94
CA ILE A 273 11.04 -9.03 -8.01
C ILE A 273 12.35 -8.32 -8.30
N TYR A 274 13.41 -9.11 -8.52
CA TYR A 274 14.76 -8.63 -8.78
C TYR A 274 15.17 -8.98 -10.22
N PRO A 275 14.68 -8.23 -11.23
CA PRO A 275 14.87 -8.57 -12.63
C PRO A 275 16.25 -8.15 -13.17
N ASN A 276 17.04 -7.42 -12.39
CA ASN A 276 18.27 -6.74 -12.83
C ASN A 276 19.35 -7.66 -13.46
N LYS A 277 19.30 -8.98 -13.22
CA LYS A 277 20.20 -9.96 -13.86
C LYS A 277 19.78 -10.35 -15.29
N VAL A 278 18.50 -10.20 -15.63
CA VAL A 278 17.94 -10.66 -16.90
C VAL A 278 17.36 -9.52 -17.74
N LEU A 279 16.96 -8.43 -17.09
CA LEU A 279 16.24 -7.32 -17.70
C LEU A 279 16.65 -6.00 -17.04
N LYS A 280 17.06 -5.02 -17.85
CA LYS A 280 17.43 -3.67 -17.38
C LYS A 280 16.24 -2.74 -17.32
N GLY A 281 16.25 -1.87 -16.30
CA GLY A 281 15.29 -0.78 -16.15
C GLY A 281 15.59 0.44 -17.04
N PRO A 282 14.79 1.52 -16.94
CA PRO A 282 13.57 1.63 -16.14
C PRO A 282 12.50 0.61 -16.56
N TYR A 283 11.65 0.20 -15.61
CA TYR A 283 10.63 -0.82 -15.84
C TYR A 283 9.24 -0.18 -16.00
N ALA A 284 8.52 -0.56 -17.05
CA ALA A 284 7.08 -0.33 -17.14
C ALA A 284 6.35 -1.56 -16.61
N VAL A 285 5.45 -1.37 -15.67
CA VAL A 285 4.73 -2.48 -15.01
C VAL A 285 3.24 -2.32 -15.25
N THR A 286 2.57 -3.42 -15.60
CA THR A 286 1.12 -3.47 -15.72
C THR A 286 0.55 -4.63 -14.92
N ILE A 287 -0.66 -4.44 -14.37
CA ILE A 287 -1.48 -5.47 -13.75
C ILE A 287 -2.75 -5.57 -14.60
N ASP A 288 -3.02 -6.74 -15.17
CA ASP A 288 -4.14 -6.97 -16.10
C ASP A 288 -4.18 -5.96 -17.26
N GLY A 289 -3.01 -5.49 -17.70
CA GLY A 289 -2.86 -4.49 -18.75
C GLY A 289 -2.97 -3.04 -18.27
N GLU A 290 -3.40 -2.78 -17.04
CA GLU A 290 -3.45 -1.43 -16.46
C GLU A 290 -2.07 -1.03 -15.93
N PRO A 291 -1.51 0.13 -16.33
CA PRO A 291 -0.19 0.57 -15.90
C PRO A 291 -0.18 0.96 -14.41
N ILE A 292 0.90 0.59 -13.72
CA ILE A 292 1.15 0.95 -12.32
C ILE A 292 2.57 1.50 -12.14
N THR A 293 2.78 2.23 -11.04
CA THR A 293 4.09 2.70 -10.63
C THR A 293 4.65 1.77 -9.55
N PRO A 294 5.69 0.96 -9.83
CA PRO A 294 6.32 0.14 -8.80
C PRO A 294 7.21 0.98 -7.88
N ILE A 295 7.51 0.46 -6.69
CA ILE A 295 8.50 1.03 -5.77
C ILE A 295 9.87 0.40 -6.06
N GLN A 296 10.92 1.20 -6.23
CA GLN A 296 12.29 0.69 -6.33
C GLN A 296 12.75 0.16 -4.98
N ILE A 297 13.29 -1.05 -4.95
CA ILE A 297 13.79 -1.70 -3.74
C ILE A 297 15.20 -2.22 -3.95
N ARG A 298 15.89 -2.50 -2.85
CA ARG A 298 17.17 -3.19 -2.84
C ARG A 298 17.08 -4.33 -1.84
N ASP A 299 17.48 -5.53 -2.25
CA ASP A 299 17.54 -6.67 -1.35
C ASP A 299 18.62 -6.39 -0.29
N PRO A 300 18.28 -6.46 1.01
CA PRO A 300 19.21 -6.11 2.08
C PRO A 300 20.35 -7.14 2.23
N ASP A 301 20.14 -8.39 1.81
CA ASP A 301 21.09 -9.47 1.97
C ASP A 301 22.04 -9.56 0.77
N THR A 302 21.50 -9.42 -0.44
CA THR A 302 22.28 -9.56 -1.69
C THR A 302 22.71 -8.22 -2.29
N GLY A 303 22.05 -7.13 -1.93
CA GLY A 303 22.25 -5.81 -2.53
C GLY A 303 21.64 -5.68 -3.94
N GLU A 304 20.89 -6.68 -4.41
CA GLU A 304 20.26 -6.68 -5.74
C GLU A 304 19.17 -5.61 -5.84
N GLU A 305 19.14 -4.91 -6.98
CA GLU A 305 18.11 -3.92 -7.26
C GLU A 305 16.88 -4.59 -7.84
N GLY A 306 15.71 -4.19 -7.32
CA GLY A 306 14.44 -4.78 -7.70
C GLY A 306 13.31 -3.77 -7.65
N ILE A 307 12.12 -4.28 -7.90
CA ILE A 307 10.88 -3.53 -7.79
C ILE A 307 9.89 -4.25 -6.90
N ARG A 308 9.12 -3.46 -6.14
CA ARG A 308 7.99 -3.89 -5.34
C ARG A 308 6.69 -3.43 -5.98
N ILE A 309 5.77 -4.36 -6.10
CA ILE A 309 4.46 -4.21 -6.73
C ILE A 309 3.38 -4.47 -5.69
N PHE A 310 2.40 -3.56 -5.62
CA PHE A 310 1.22 -3.68 -4.75
C PHE A 310 -0.03 -3.84 -5.60
N TYR A 311 -0.94 -4.69 -5.13
CA TYR A 311 -2.19 -4.99 -5.81
C TYR A 311 -3.24 -5.48 -4.83
N MET A 312 -4.51 -5.39 -5.19
CA MET A 312 -5.56 -6.11 -4.48
C MET A 312 -5.41 -7.60 -4.79
N HIS A 313 -5.49 -8.47 -3.80
CA HIS A 313 -5.52 -9.90 -4.07
C HIS A 313 -6.79 -10.24 -4.85
N SER A 314 -6.59 -10.92 -5.97
CA SER A 314 -7.57 -11.69 -6.72
C SER A 314 -6.73 -12.61 -7.62
N ILE A 315 -7.10 -12.81 -8.88
CA ILE A 315 -6.23 -13.42 -9.90
C ILE A 315 -5.78 -12.31 -10.84
N HIS A 316 -4.48 -12.05 -10.89
CA HIS A 316 -3.92 -11.00 -11.73
C HIS A 316 -2.76 -11.50 -12.60
N GLU A 317 -2.65 -10.95 -13.80
CA GLU A 317 -1.47 -11.06 -14.65
C GLU A 317 -0.56 -9.85 -14.42
N ILE A 318 0.67 -10.08 -13.98
CA ILE A 318 1.71 -9.05 -13.86
C ILE A 318 2.61 -9.12 -15.09
N LYS A 319 2.82 -7.99 -15.75
CA LYS A 319 3.81 -7.82 -16.82
C LYS A 319 4.78 -6.70 -16.49
N ILE A 320 6.06 -6.97 -16.71
CA ILE A 320 7.18 -6.06 -16.46
C ILE A 320 7.97 -5.97 -17.76
N VAL A 321 8.03 -4.77 -18.34
CA VAL A 321 8.74 -4.47 -19.57
C VAL A 321 9.97 -3.64 -19.24
N GLY A 322 11.14 -4.12 -19.65
CA GLY A 322 12.41 -3.40 -19.50
C GLY A 322 12.88 -2.76 -20.79
N THR A 323 14.06 -2.14 -20.73
CA THR A 323 14.67 -1.45 -21.87
C THR A 323 15.60 -2.35 -22.67
N GLU A 324 16.30 -3.26 -22.00
CA GLU A 324 17.30 -4.16 -22.57
C GLU A 324 17.31 -5.50 -21.82
N VAL A 325 17.56 -6.59 -22.55
CA VAL A 325 17.97 -7.86 -21.92
C VAL A 325 19.42 -7.70 -21.50
N VAL A 326 19.79 -8.21 -20.32
CA VAL A 326 21.20 -8.22 -19.87
C VAL A 326 21.91 -9.37 -20.59
N PRO A 327 22.81 -9.11 -21.55
CA PRO A 327 23.52 -10.19 -22.21
C PRO A 327 24.57 -10.74 -21.25
N GLU A 328 24.58 -12.04 -21.03
CA GLU A 328 25.77 -12.69 -20.49
C GLU A 328 26.75 -12.90 -21.64
N PHE A 329 27.95 -12.34 -21.51
CA PHE A 329 28.99 -12.63 -22.49
C PHE A 329 29.29 -14.13 -22.41
N PRO A 330 29.19 -14.88 -23.52
CA PRO A 330 29.57 -16.28 -23.50
C PRO A 330 31.00 -16.35 -23.00
N ILE A 331 31.26 -17.16 -21.97
CA ILE A 331 32.63 -17.35 -21.42
C ILE A 331 33.62 -17.71 -22.54
N ALA A 332 33.14 -18.32 -23.63
CA ALA A 332 33.89 -18.61 -24.85
C ALA A 332 34.47 -17.37 -25.59
N VAL A 333 33.92 -16.17 -25.40
CA VAL A 333 34.44 -14.93 -26.03
C VAL A 333 35.70 -14.43 -25.33
N LEU A 334 35.83 -14.64 -24.01
CA LEU A 334 37.01 -14.23 -23.25
C LEU A 334 38.33 -14.86 -23.74
N PRO A 335 38.44 -16.18 -23.98
CA PRO A 335 39.66 -16.77 -24.53
C PRO A 335 39.95 -16.31 -25.96
N ILE A 336 38.91 -16.01 -26.77
CA ILE A 336 39.11 -15.44 -28.11
C ILE A 336 39.69 -14.03 -28.01
N LEU A 337 39.16 -13.18 -27.12
CA LEU A 337 39.68 -11.84 -26.88
C LEU A 337 41.12 -11.89 -26.33
N ALA A 338 41.39 -12.81 -25.39
CA ALA A 338 42.73 -13.03 -24.82
C ALA A 338 43.72 -13.50 -25.89
N LEU A 339 43.30 -14.36 -26.82
CA LEU A 339 44.12 -14.80 -27.94
C LEU A 339 44.45 -13.63 -28.88
N ILE A 340 43.44 -12.83 -29.26
CA ILE A 340 43.63 -11.67 -30.17
C ILE A 340 44.56 -10.63 -29.54
N THR A 341 44.35 -10.30 -28.25
CA THR A 341 45.22 -9.38 -27.52
C THR A 341 46.63 -9.94 -27.34
N GLY A 342 46.77 -11.23 -27.06
CA GLY A 342 48.06 -11.92 -27.01
C GLY A 342 48.84 -11.84 -28.33
N ILE A 343 48.17 -12.10 -29.45
CA ILE A 343 48.75 -11.98 -30.79
C ILE A 343 49.17 -10.53 -31.08
N ALA A 344 48.33 -9.54 -30.75
CA ALA A 344 48.65 -8.13 -30.96
C ALA A 344 49.88 -7.67 -30.15
N ILE A 345 49.99 -8.07 -28.89
CA ILE A 345 51.15 -7.79 -28.03
C ILE A 345 52.41 -8.45 -28.59
N PHE A 346 52.29 -9.70 -29.06
CA PHE A 346 53.41 -10.42 -29.67
C PHE A 346 53.92 -9.71 -30.94
N MET A 347 53.02 -9.31 -31.84
CA MET A 347 53.40 -8.56 -33.06
C MET A 347 53.98 -7.16 -32.75
N ALA A 348 53.47 -6.49 -31.72
CA ALA A 348 53.99 -5.19 -31.31
C ALA A 348 55.42 -5.30 -30.74
N ARG A 349 55.70 -6.36 -29.96
CA ARG A 349 57.06 -6.65 -29.47
C ARG A 349 58.01 -7.07 -30.59
N SER A 350 57.56 -7.87 -31.56
CA SER A 350 58.44 -8.34 -32.64
C SER A 350 58.93 -7.21 -33.56
N LYS A 351 58.17 -6.12 -33.71
CA LYS A 351 58.59 -4.93 -34.49
C LYS A 351 59.61 -4.04 -33.76
N GLY A 352 59.75 -4.14 -32.43
CA GLY A 352 60.75 -3.41 -31.65
C GLY A 352 62.15 -4.05 -31.62
N MET A 353 62.31 -5.24 -32.22
CA MET A 353 63.56 -6.01 -32.23
C MET A 353 64.41 -5.84 -33.51
N HIS A 354 64.04 -4.91 -34.38
CA HIS A 354 64.91 -4.44 -35.47
C HIS A 354 65.31 -2.98 -35.21
N VAL A 355 66.25 -2.79 -34.28
CA VAL A 355 67.13 -1.60 -34.18
C VAL A 355 68.55 -2.11 -33.93
#